data_AF-A0A944HRY1-F1
#
_entry.id   AF-A0A944HRY1-F1
#
_cell.length_a   1.000
_cell.length_b   1.000
_cell.length_c   1.000
_cell.angle_alpha   90.00
_cell.angle_beta   90.00
_cell.angle_gamma   90.00
#
_symmetry.space_group_name_H-M   'P 1'
#
loop_
_entity.id
_entity.type
_entity.pdbx_description
1 polymer ?
#
loop_
_entity_poly.entity_id
_entity_poly.type
_entity_poly.pdbx_seq_one_letter_code
_entity_poly.pdbx_strand_id
1 'polypeptide(L)'
;MSPVIDDLWERRAELSPSDQEARRHVAEAVDLLDTGIARVARVDDSNGEVVVDERAKRAVLLSFKVLEMTESTGGDFRHYDRTPLKKRLDGVRMVPGAIARWGSYLAPGTVLMPSFVNIGGYVDTGSMVDTWATVGSAAQIGRPAHHPHPVRLLRHLGHP
;
A
#
# COMPACT_ATOMS: atom_id res chain seq x y z
N MET A 1 12.72 6.96 6.84
CA MET A 1 13.13 5.88 5.91
C MET A 1 14.63 5.98 5.67
N SER A 2 15.35 4.86 5.55
CA SER A 2 16.82 4.84 5.44
C SER A 2 17.32 5.53 4.17
N PRO A 3 18.38 6.37 4.21
CA PRO A 3 18.96 7.00 3.01
C PRO A 3 19.52 5.97 2.01
N VAL A 4 19.81 4.74 2.44
CA VAL A 4 20.23 3.62 1.58
C VAL A 4 19.27 3.39 0.41
N ILE A 5 17.99 3.73 0.55
CA ILE A 5 17.02 3.64 -0.55
C ILE A 5 17.38 4.55 -1.72
N ASP A 6 17.98 5.72 -1.47
CA ASP A 6 18.44 6.63 -2.52
C ASP A 6 19.66 6.05 -3.26
N ASP A 7 20.61 5.47 -2.53
CA ASP A 7 21.78 4.81 -3.12
C ASP A 7 21.38 3.60 -3.98
N LEU A 8 20.45 2.78 -3.48
CA LEU A 8 19.87 1.66 -4.24
C LEU A 8 19.10 2.14 -5.45
N TRP A 9 18.42 3.30 -5.35
CA TRP A 9 17.71 3.88 -6.47
C TRP A 9 18.66 4.30 -7.59
N GLU A 10 19.79 4.95 -7.28
CA GLU A 10 20.73 5.38 -8.32
C GLU A 10 21.29 4.20 -9.12
N ARG A 11 21.58 3.06 -8.46
CA ARG A 11 22.08 1.84 -9.12
C ARG A 11 21.00 0.80 -9.43
N ARG A 12 19.72 1.19 -9.46
CA ARG A 12 18.56 0.27 -9.62
C ARG A 12 18.60 -0.63 -10.86
N ALA A 13 19.32 -0.24 -11.91
CA ALA A 13 19.47 -1.02 -13.13
C ALA A 13 20.31 -2.29 -12.94
N GLU A 14 21.16 -2.31 -11.91
CA GLU A 14 22.02 -3.44 -11.55
C GLU A 14 21.34 -4.40 -10.58
N LEU A 15 20.25 -3.97 -9.94
CA LEU A 15 19.59 -4.73 -8.90
C LEU A 15 18.74 -5.85 -9.47
N SER A 16 18.75 -6.96 -8.75
CA SER A 16 18.06 -8.19 -9.08
C SER A 16 17.46 -8.81 -7.81
N PRO A 17 16.61 -9.82 -7.94
CA PRO A 17 16.12 -10.55 -6.78
C PRO A 17 17.21 -11.31 -5.99
N SER A 18 18.37 -11.58 -6.60
CA SER A 18 19.53 -12.19 -5.90
C SER A 18 20.26 -11.22 -4.96
N ASP A 19 20.01 -9.91 -5.03
CA ASP A 19 20.63 -8.91 -4.17
C ASP A 19 19.99 -8.90 -2.77
N GLN A 20 20.45 -9.81 -1.90
CA GLN A 20 19.86 -10.03 -0.58
C GLN A 20 19.87 -8.78 0.31
N GLU A 21 20.96 -8.00 0.27
CA GLU A 21 21.07 -6.78 1.07
C GLU A 21 20.11 -5.68 0.58
N ALA A 22 20.02 -5.49 -0.74
CA ALA A 22 19.07 -4.55 -1.33
C ALA A 22 17.63 -4.96 -0.99
N ARG A 23 17.32 -6.26 -1.10
CA ARG A 23 16.02 -6.82 -0.74
C ARG A 23 15.66 -6.56 0.72
N ARG A 24 16.61 -6.74 1.64
CA ARG A 24 16.41 -6.45 3.07
C ARG A 24 16.05 -4.99 3.33
N HIS A 25 16.85 -4.05 2.81
CA HIS A 25 16.59 -2.62 3.02
C HIS A 25 15.29 -2.13 2.38
N VAL A 26 14.99 -2.62 1.18
CA VAL A 26 13.70 -2.34 0.52
C VAL A 26 12.55 -2.92 1.33
N ALA A 27 12.68 -4.13 1.86
CA ALA A 27 11.64 -4.73 2.70
C ALA A 27 11.41 -3.94 3.99
N GLU A 28 12.46 -3.50 4.68
CA GLU A 28 12.36 -2.61 5.84
C GLU A 28 11.62 -1.31 5.49
N ALA A 29 11.91 -0.72 4.33
CA ALA A 29 11.22 0.49 3.87
C ALA A 29 9.73 0.24 3.55
N VAL A 30 9.40 -0.89 2.93
CA VAL A 30 8.00 -1.29 2.66
C VAL A 30 7.26 -1.60 3.96
N ASP A 31 7.92 -2.16 4.97
CA ASP A 31 7.34 -2.36 6.30
C ASP A 31 6.97 -1.06 7.00
N LEU A 32 7.73 0.02 6.80
CA LEU A 32 7.35 1.36 7.29
C LEU A 32 6.08 1.87 6.60
N LEU A 33 5.88 1.57 5.32
CA LEU A 33 4.64 1.87 4.61
C LEU A 33 3.48 0.98 5.10
N ASP A 34 3.73 -0.32 5.30
CA ASP A 34 2.74 -1.28 5.77
C ASP A 34 2.19 -0.93 7.16
N THR A 35 3.04 -0.37 8.02
CA THR A 35 2.70 0.05 9.39
C THR A 35 2.20 1.49 9.48
N GLY A 36 2.22 2.25 8.38
CA GLY A 36 1.79 3.64 8.35
C GLY A 36 2.77 4.63 9.00
N ILE A 37 3.95 4.16 9.46
CA ILE A 37 5.03 5.02 9.97
C ILE A 37 5.54 5.94 8.85
N ALA A 38 5.55 5.45 7.61
CA ALA A 38 5.81 6.24 6.42
C ALA A 38 4.58 6.22 5.49
N ARG A 39 4.46 7.24 4.63
CA ARG A 39 3.42 7.34 3.61
C ARG A 39 3.97 8.03 2.36
N VAL A 40 3.45 7.66 1.19
CA VAL A 40 3.99 8.13 -0.10
C VAL A 40 3.67 9.60 -0.36
N ALA A 41 2.51 10.09 0.08
CA ALA A 41 2.16 11.49 -0.02
C ALA A 41 1.31 11.94 1.16
N ARG A 42 1.35 13.23 1.47
CA ARG A 42 0.49 13.87 2.47
C ARG A 42 0.10 15.26 1.99
N VAL A 43 -1.00 15.79 2.48
CA VAL A 43 -1.33 17.21 2.31
C VAL A 43 -0.53 17.99 3.36
N ASP A 44 0.10 19.08 2.96
CA ASP A 44 0.73 20.04 3.86
C ASP A 44 -0.34 20.91 4.49
N ASP A 45 -0.41 20.91 5.82
CA ASP A 45 -1.47 21.60 6.57
C ASP A 45 -1.35 23.14 6.47
N SER A 46 -0.19 23.67 6.09
CA SER A 46 0.05 25.12 6.03
C SER A 46 -0.44 25.77 4.74
N ASN A 47 -0.38 25.04 3.62
CA ASN A 47 -0.70 25.58 2.29
C ASN A 47 -1.67 24.70 1.48
N GLY A 48 -2.02 23.51 1.98
CA GLY A 48 -2.94 22.57 1.33
C GLY A 48 -2.33 21.81 0.14
N GLU A 49 -1.02 21.94 -0.11
CA GLU A 49 -0.36 21.27 -1.22
C GLU A 49 -0.08 19.80 -0.92
N VAL A 50 -0.10 18.97 -1.96
CA VAL A 50 0.30 17.56 -1.83
C VAL A 50 1.83 17.46 -1.87
N VAL A 51 2.42 17.01 -0.77
CA VAL A 51 3.86 16.72 -0.65
C VAL A 51 4.09 15.23 -0.83
N VAL A 52 4.95 14.87 -1.79
CA VAL A 52 5.33 13.49 -2.09
C VAL A 52 6.64 13.15 -1.39
N ASP A 53 6.69 12.01 -0.70
CA ASP A 53 7.92 11.39 -0.23
C ASP A 53 8.51 10.54 -1.37
N GLU A 54 9.46 11.13 -2.10
CA GLU A 54 10.12 10.46 -3.22
C GLU A 54 10.84 9.18 -2.78
N ARG A 55 11.36 9.11 -1.55
CA ARG A 55 12.04 7.91 -1.05
C ARG A 55 11.05 6.77 -0.83
N ALA A 56 9.87 7.08 -0.29
CA ALA A 56 8.78 6.11 -0.19
C ALA A 56 8.35 5.57 -1.56
N LYS A 57 8.21 6.45 -2.57
CA LYS A 57 7.91 6.05 -3.95
C LYS A 57 9.01 5.15 -4.54
N ARG A 58 10.28 5.50 -4.34
CA ARG A 58 11.43 4.70 -4.75
C ARG A 58 11.41 3.31 -4.10
N ALA A 59 11.12 3.22 -2.79
CA ALA A 59 11.00 1.94 -2.09
C ALA A 59 9.92 1.04 -2.72
N VAL A 60 8.74 1.59 -3.06
CA VAL A 60 7.69 0.84 -3.77
C VAL A 60 8.21 0.31 -5.11
N LEU A 61 8.85 1.15 -5.93
CA LEU A 61 9.35 0.74 -7.24
C LEU A 61 10.50 -0.25 -7.16
N LEU A 62 11.41 -0.08 -6.20
CA LEU A 62 12.52 -1.00 -5.94
C LEU A 62 12.02 -2.36 -5.48
N SER A 63 10.91 -2.42 -4.73
CA SER A 63 10.30 -3.70 -4.32
C SER A 63 9.97 -4.57 -5.54
N PHE A 64 9.52 -3.96 -6.63
CA PHE A 64 9.27 -4.70 -7.86
C PHE A 64 10.54 -5.19 -8.55
N LYS A 65 11.74 -4.70 -8.21
CA LYS A 65 13.01 -5.19 -8.77
C LYS A 65 13.66 -6.28 -7.93
N VAL A 66 13.62 -6.12 -6.61
CA VAL A 66 14.35 -7.00 -5.69
C VAL A 66 13.51 -8.14 -5.13
N LEU A 67 12.20 -8.14 -5.32
CA LEU A 67 11.34 -9.26 -4.92
C LEU A 67 11.23 -10.30 -6.05
N GLU A 68 11.35 -11.56 -5.66
CA GLU A 68 11.20 -12.72 -6.54
C GLU A 68 9.72 -12.96 -6.86
N MET A 69 9.43 -13.44 -8.07
CA MET A 69 8.11 -13.97 -8.36
C MET A 69 7.93 -15.28 -7.59
N THR A 70 6.85 -15.40 -6.85
CA THR A 70 6.57 -16.58 -6.04
C THR A 70 5.17 -17.10 -6.32
N GLU A 71 5.02 -18.42 -6.41
CA GLU A 71 3.71 -19.03 -6.40
C GLU A 71 3.18 -19.02 -4.96
N SER A 72 1.93 -18.64 -4.80
CA SER A 72 1.24 -18.62 -3.52
C SER A 72 -0.17 -19.14 -3.70
N THR A 73 -0.64 -19.83 -2.66
CA THR A 73 -1.91 -20.56 -2.66
C THR A 73 -2.80 -20.04 -1.55
N GLY A 74 -4.09 -19.88 -1.83
CA GLY A 74 -5.11 -19.54 -0.83
C GLY A 74 -6.39 -20.32 -1.12
N GLY A 75 -6.64 -21.40 -0.36
CA GLY A 75 -7.68 -22.36 -0.71
C GLY A 75 -7.43 -22.94 -2.11
N ASP A 76 -8.46 -22.94 -2.96
CA ASP A 76 -8.38 -23.41 -4.35
C ASP A 76 -7.73 -22.40 -5.31
N PHE A 77 -7.40 -21.19 -4.84
CA PHE A 77 -6.78 -20.16 -5.66
C PHE A 77 -5.25 -20.31 -5.71
N ARG A 78 -4.69 -20.14 -6.92
CA ARG A 78 -3.26 -20.03 -7.17
C ARG A 78 -2.95 -18.67 -7.75
N HIS A 79 -1.90 -18.03 -7.25
CA HIS A 79 -1.39 -16.76 -7.78
C HIS A 79 0.12 -16.80 -7.91
N TYR A 80 0.63 -16.14 -8.94
CA TYR A 80 2.06 -15.98 -9.19
C TYR A 80 2.37 -14.49 -9.18
N ASP A 81 2.87 -13.99 -8.05
CA ASP A 81 3.15 -12.57 -7.82
C ASP A 81 4.41 -12.44 -6.95
N ARG A 82 5.06 -11.27 -7.04
CA ARG A 82 6.22 -10.92 -6.21
C ARG A 82 5.86 -10.12 -4.97
N THR A 83 4.65 -9.58 -4.90
CA THR A 83 4.20 -8.77 -3.76
C THR A 83 3.31 -9.61 -2.85
N PRO A 84 3.76 -9.96 -1.63
CA PRO A 84 2.95 -10.68 -0.67
C PRO A 84 1.66 -9.94 -0.30
N LEU A 85 0.68 -10.69 0.18
CA LEU A 85 -0.52 -10.12 0.80
C LEU A 85 -0.19 -9.52 2.17
N LYS A 86 -0.93 -8.46 2.55
CA LYS A 86 -0.85 -7.83 3.87
C LYS A 86 -1.27 -8.83 4.95
N LYS A 87 -0.47 -8.95 6.00
CA LYS A 87 -0.72 -9.85 7.14
C LYS A 87 -1.27 -9.15 8.38
N ARG A 88 -0.90 -7.88 8.59
CA ARG A 88 -1.32 -7.08 9.74
C ARG A 88 -2.70 -6.49 9.48
N LEU A 89 -3.67 -6.82 10.33
CA LEU A 89 -5.07 -6.38 10.21
C LEU A 89 -5.62 -5.88 11.56
N ASP A 90 -4.74 -5.42 12.44
CA ASP A 90 -5.10 -5.05 13.81
C ASP A 90 -6.17 -3.94 13.83
N GLY A 91 -7.38 -4.29 14.29
CA GLY A 91 -8.52 -3.38 14.29
C GLY A 91 -9.14 -3.10 12.92
N VAL A 92 -8.77 -3.84 11.87
CA VAL A 92 -9.33 -3.70 10.51
C VAL A 92 -10.35 -4.81 10.26
N ARG A 93 -11.53 -4.44 9.74
CA ARG A 93 -12.53 -5.42 9.30
C ARG A 93 -12.33 -5.72 7.81
N MET A 94 -11.81 -6.91 7.51
CA MET A 94 -11.63 -7.40 6.14
C MET A 94 -12.72 -8.43 5.80
N VAL A 95 -13.62 -8.10 4.88
CA VAL A 95 -14.70 -9.00 4.42
C VAL A 95 -14.15 -9.96 3.36
N PRO A 96 -14.58 -11.24 3.31
CA PRO A 96 -14.13 -12.19 2.29
C PRO A 96 -14.24 -11.62 0.88
N GLY A 97 -13.18 -11.78 0.08
CA GLY A 97 -13.06 -11.17 -1.26
C GLY A 97 -12.32 -9.83 -1.26
N ALA A 98 -12.00 -9.26 -0.10
CA ALA A 98 -11.06 -8.14 0.00
C ALA A 98 -9.62 -8.62 -0.12
N ILE A 99 -8.79 -7.85 -0.83
CA ILE A 99 -7.38 -8.15 -1.05
C ILE A 99 -6.58 -6.87 -0.75
N ALA A 100 -5.58 -6.97 0.11
CA ALA A 100 -4.63 -5.90 0.38
C ALA A 100 -3.19 -6.40 0.22
N ARG A 101 -2.34 -5.64 -0.47
CA ARG A 101 -0.91 -5.95 -0.63
C ARG A 101 -0.10 -5.46 0.56
N TRP A 102 0.94 -6.20 0.92
CA TRP A 102 1.96 -5.74 1.86
C TRP A 102 2.54 -4.39 1.39
N GLY A 103 2.77 -3.50 2.34
CA GLY A 103 3.18 -2.13 2.06
C GLY A 103 2.01 -1.16 1.84
N SER A 104 0.77 -1.61 2.02
CA SER A 104 -0.39 -0.72 2.19
C SER A 104 -0.69 -0.53 3.67
N TYR A 105 -0.99 0.69 4.09
CA TYR A 105 -1.43 0.97 5.45
C TYR A 105 -2.96 0.96 5.52
N LEU A 106 -3.49 0.27 6.53
CA LEU A 106 -4.90 0.23 6.88
C LEU A 106 -5.01 0.59 8.36
N ALA A 107 -5.56 1.75 8.67
CA ALA A 107 -5.71 2.19 10.04
C ALA A 107 -6.80 1.39 10.78
N PRO A 108 -6.69 1.20 12.11
CA PRO A 108 -7.75 0.63 12.92
C PRO A 108 -9.10 1.34 12.69
N GLY A 109 -10.18 0.57 12.61
CA GLY A 109 -11.53 1.06 12.28
C GLY A 109 -11.86 1.08 10.78
N THR A 110 -10.89 0.76 9.91
CA THR A 110 -11.14 0.60 8.47
C THR A 110 -11.98 -0.64 8.17
N VAL A 111 -12.92 -0.53 7.24
CA VAL A 111 -13.69 -1.66 6.70
C VAL A 111 -13.37 -1.85 5.22
N LEU A 112 -12.94 -3.06 4.84
CA LEU A 112 -12.79 -3.47 3.45
C LEU A 112 -13.91 -4.44 3.09
N MET A 113 -14.84 -3.99 2.24
CA MET A 113 -15.74 -4.87 1.49
C MET A 113 -14.93 -5.61 0.40
N PRO A 114 -15.48 -6.57 -0.37
CA PRO A 114 -14.75 -7.22 -1.45
C PRO A 114 -14.14 -6.19 -2.41
N SER A 115 -12.84 -5.91 -2.30
CA SER A 115 -12.17 -4.73 -2.84
C SER A 115 -10.66 -4.98 -2.96
N PHE A 116 -9.93 -4.04 -3.57
CA PHE A 116 -8.46 -4.15 -3.72
C PHE A 116 -7.73 -2.92 -3.17
N VAL A 117 -6.71 -3.14 -2.34
CA VAL A 117 -5.79 -2.09 -1.86
C VAL A 117 -4.36 -2.44 -2.28
N ASN A 118 -3.78 -1.59 -3.12
CA ASN A 118 -2.44 -1.80 -3.67
C ASN A 118 -1.33 -1.22 -2.76
N ILE A 119 -0.10 -1.64 -2.99
CA ILE A 119 1.10 -1.19 -2.25
C ILE A 119 1.25 0.34 -2.25
N GLY A 120 1.68 0.89 -1.12
CA GLY A 120 1.81 2.34 -0.89
C GLY A 120 0.47 3.04 -0.63
N GLY A 121 -0.66 2.34 -0.80
CA GLY A 121 -1.97 2.85 -0.42
C GLY A 121 -2.03 3.13 1.09
N TYR A 122 -2.60 4.27 1.46
CA TYR A 122 -2.80 4.66 2.86
C TYR A 122 -4.29 4.88 3.08
N VAL A 123 -4.92 4.07 3.93
CA VAL A 123 -6.34 4.16 4.26
C VAL A 123 -6.48 4.50 5.74
N ASP A 124 -6.90 5.73 6.01
CA ASP A 124 -6.99 6.26 7.37
C ASP A 124 -8.27 5.79 8.11
N THR A 125 -8.29 6.00 9.43
CA THR A 125 -9.30 5.45 10.33
C THR A 125 -10.72 5.89 9.96
N GLY A 126 -11.68 4.99 10.17
CA GLY A 126 -13.08 5.25 9.85
C GLY A 126 -13.36 5.29 8.34
N SER A 127 -12.48 4.75 7.49
CA SER A 127 -12.76 4.59 6.05
C SER A 127 -13.49 3.29 5.75
N MET A 128 -14.31 3.29 4.71
CA MET A 128 -14.97 2.12 4.15
C MET A 128 -14.63 2.00 2.66
N VAL A 129 -13.88 0.96 2.28
CA VAL A 129 -13.64 0.64 0.87
C VAL A 129 -14.75 -0.29 0.43
N ASP A 130 -15.65 0.21 -0.43
CA ASP A 130 -16.87 -0.50 -0.80
C ASP A 130 -16.60 -1.63 -1.81
N THR A 131 -17.63 -2.43 -2.05
CA THR A 131 -17.57 -3.60 -2.92
C THR A 131 -17.13 -3.18 -4.33
N TRP A 132 -16.10 -3.84 -4.84
CA TRP A 132 -15.42 -3.61 -6.12
C TRP A 132 -14.72 -2.25 -6.25
N ALA A 133 -14.52 -1.54 -5.14
CA ALA A 133 -13.69 -0.36 -5.13
C ALA A 133 -12.20 -0.74 -5.14
N THR A 134 -11.37 0.17 -5.66
CA THR A 134 -9.92 -0.04 -5.78
C THR A 134 -9.16 1.17 -5.22
N VAL A 135 -8.30 0.93 -4.24
CA VAL A 135 -7.30 1.89 -3.77
C VAL A 135 -6.01 1.61 -4.55
N GLY A 136 -5.70 2.50 -5.50
CA GLY A 136 -4.51 2.39 -6.36
C GLY A 136 -3.19 2.51 -5.59
N SER A 137 -2.08 2.20 -6.27
CA SER A 137 -0.76 2.34 -5.68
C SER A 137 -0.50 3.78 -5.25
N ALA A 138 0.07 3.95 -4.05
CA ALA A 138 0.33 5.27 -3.46
C ALA A 138 -0.90 6.17 -3.21
N ALA A 139 -2.14 5.70 -3.40
CA ALA A 139 -3.33 6.48 -3.12
C ALA A 139 -3.46 6.80 -1.61
N GLN A 140 -3.88 8.03 -1.29
CA GLN A 140 -3.97 8.53 0.08
C GLN A 140 -5.42 8.83 0.43
N ILE A 141 -6.07 7.92 1.16
CA ILE A 141 -7.47 8.05 1.58
C ILE A 141 -7.49 8.58 3.02
N GLY A 142 -7.89 9.84 3.16
CA GLY A 142 -7.94 10.55 4.44
C GLY A 142 -9.17 10.22 5.29
N ARG A 143 -9.22 10.85 6.48
CA ARG A 143 -10.34 10.74 7.42
C ARG A 143 -11.57 11.53 6.94
N PRO A 144 -12.78 11.19 7.42
CA PRO A 144 -13.97 12.00 7.16
C PRO A 144 -13.80 13.43 7.71
N ALA A 145 -13.93 14.43 6.84
CA ALA A 145 -13.76 15.84 7.19
C ALA A 145 -15.02 16.46 7.82
N HIS A 146 -15.66 15.80 8.80
CA HIS A 146 -16.82 16.28 9.63
C HIS A 146 -18.17 15.56 9.46
N HIS A 147 -18.26 14.44 8.73
CA HIS A 147 -19.46 13.60 8.73
C HIS A 147 -19.33 12.41 9.68
N PRO A 148 -20.41 11.99 10.38
CA PRO A 148 -20.41 10.77 11.19
C PRO A 148 -20.27 9.49 10.34
N HIS A 149 -20.28 9.63 9.02
CA HIS A 149 -20.23 8.53 8.07
C HIS A 149 -18.80 8.31 7.57
N PRO A 150 -18.40 7.03 7.41
CA PRO A 150 -17.07 6.68 6.94
C PRO A 150 -16.81 7.23 5.53
N VAL A 151 -15.55 7.57 5.21
CA VAL A 151 -15.15 7.88 3.82
C VAL A 151 -15.42 6.64 2.99
N ARG A 152 -16.42 6.69 2.10
CA ARG A 152 -16.78 5.58 1.23
C ARG A 152 -16.08 5.72 -0.11
N LEU A 153 -15.14 4.82 -0.37
CA LEU A 153 -14.62 4.65 -1.72
C LEU A 153 -15.64 3.83 -2.52
N LEU A 154 -16.39 4.49 -3.39
CA LEU A 154 -17.38 3.84 -4.25
C LEU A 154 -16.73 3.40 -5.57
N ARG A 155 -17.24 2.31 -6.15
CA ARG A 155 -16.95 1.98 -7.55
C ARG A 155 -17.48 3.09 -8.44
N HIS A 156 -16.66 3.61 -9.35
CA HIS A 156 -17.16 4.42 -10.46
C HIS A 156 -17.91 3.48 -11.41
N LEU A 157 -19.22 3.36 -11.23
CA LEU A 157 -20.10 2.81 -12.25
C LEU A 157 -20.25 3.92 -13.29
N GLY A 158 -19.46 3.86 -14.35
CA GLY A 158 -19.75 4.66 -15.54
C GLY A 158 -21.19 4.33 -15.93
N HIS A 159 -22.08 5.32 -15.87
CA HIS A 159 -23.39 5.19 -16.48
C HIS A 159 -23.17 4.97 -17.99
N PRO A 160 -23.92 4.04 -18.62
CA PRO A 160 -23.84 3.82 -20.06
C PRO A 160 -24.22 5.07 -20.85
#